data_AF-A0A926Y842-F1
#
_entry.id   AF-A0A926Y842-F1
#
_cell.length_a   1.000
_cell.length_b   1.000
_cell.length_c   1.000
_cell.angle_alpha   90.00
_cell.angle_beta   90.00
_cell.angle_gamma   90.00
#
_symmetry.space_group_name_H-M   'P 1'
#
loop_
_entity.id
_entity.type
_entity.pdbx_description
1 polymer ?
#
loop_
_entity_poly.entity_id
_entity_poly.type
_entity_poly.pdbx_seq_one_letter_code
_entity_poly.pdbx_strand_id
1 'polypeptide(L)'
;MTYPTIEAANLQSAALRLTAEDFIWAQHYDLALLVAQAMKEEYERSSIMEGILVKSMQREDYAKAYQFVTSLETPERKARWLIAIARQYIQIGNSQEASQLLAQALQVTRTIEGPESKTLVFGTEPQRDCSRGRL
;
A
#
# COMPACT_ATOMS: atom_id res chain seq x y z
N MET A 1 -2.76 -11.31 -43.32
CA MET A 1 -3.72 -10.98 -42.25
C MET A 1 -2.90 -10.47 -41.07
N THR A 2 -2.72 -9.17 -40.99
CA THR A 2 -1.92 -8.52 -39.94
C THR A 2 -2.88 -8.08 -38.83
N TYR A 3 -2.57 -8.39 -37.57
CA TYR A 3 -3.39 -8.07 -36.40
C TYR A 3 -3.05 -6.65 -35.89
N PRO A 4 -3.73 -5.58 -36.36
CA PRO A 4 -3.30 -4.21 -36.07
C PRO A 4 -3.68 -3.79 -34.64
N THR A 5 -4.66 -4.47 -34.05
CA THR A 5 -5.30 -4.10 -32.79
C THR A 5 -4.44 -4.40 -31.56
N ILE A 6 -3.65 -5.48 -31.60
CA ILE A 6 -2.81 -5.90 -30.46
C ILE A 6 -1.56 -4.99 -30.37
N GLU A 7 -1.01 -4.59 -31.51
CA GLU A 7 0.19 -3.75 -31.59
C GLU A 7 -0.08 -2.30 -31.15
N ALA A 8 -1.22 -1.72 -31.56
CA ALA A 8 -1.64 -0.38 -31.15
C ALA A 8 -1.98 -0.29 -29.66
N ALA A 9 -2.64 -1.32 -29.10
CA ALA A 9 -2.94 -1.38 -27.66
C ALA A 9 -1.67 -1.46 -26.80
N ASN A 10 -0.65 -2.20 -27.28
CA ASN A 10 0.64 -2.33 -26.60
C ASN A 10 1.48 -1.02 -26.69
N LEU A 11 1.39 -0.31 -27.81
CA LEU A 11 2.00 1.02 -27.95
C LEU A 11 1.38 2.04 -26.99
N GLN A 12 0.06 2.02 -26.82
CA GLN A 12 -0.65 2.93 -25.91
C GLN A 12 -0.31 2.66 -24.45
N SER A 13 -0.29 1.40 -24.02
CA SER A 13 0.09 1.03 -22.65
C SER A 13 1.55 1.41 -22.35
N ALA A 14 2.47 1.17 -23.29
CA ALA A 14 3.87 1.57 -23.17
C ALA A 14 4.03 3.09 -23.06
N ALA A 15 3.29 3.87 -23.86
CA ALA A 15 3.32 5.32 -23.78
C ALA A 15 2.83 5.84 -22.43
N LEU A 16 1.70 5.31 -21.91
CA LEU A 16 1.18 5.67 -20.59
C LEU A 16 2.18 5.34 -19.48
N ARG A 17 2.82 4.17 -19.56
CA ARG A 17 3.86 3.74 -18.60
C ARG A 17 5.02 4.73 -18.54
N LEU A 18 5.62 5.06 -19.70
CA LEU A 18 6.72 6.01 -19.78
C LEU A 18 6.32 7.40 -19.25
N THR A 19 5.11 7.86 -19.61
CA THR A 19 4.61 9.16 -19.14
C THR A 19 4.45 9.18 -17.62
N ALA A 20 3.96 8.10 -17.02
CA ALA A 20 3.85 7.99 -15.57
C ALA A 20 5.22 7.92 -14.89
N GLU A 21 6.18 7.17 -15.46
CA GLU A 21 7.57 7.14 -14.99
C GLU A 21 8.18 8.55 -15.01
N ASP A 22 8.02 9.31 -16.10
CA ASP A 22 8.49 10.70 -16.19
C ASP A 22 7.89 11.59 -15.11
N PHE A 23 6.59 11.47 -14.83
CA PHE A 23 5.96 12.20 -13.73
C PHE A 23 6.49 11.79 -12.36
N ILE A 24 6.81 10.51 -12.15
CA ILE A 24 7.47 10.02 -10.91
C ILE A 24 8.84 10.67 -10.75
N TRP A 25 9.64 10.72 -11.82
CA TRP A 25 10.96 11.37 -11.81
C TRP A 25 10.86 12.87 -11.56
N ALA A 26 9.84 13.52 -12.12
CA ALA A 26 9.53 14.92 -11.92
C ALA A 26 8.82 15.22 -10.59
N GLN A 27 8.57 14.21 -9.74
CA GLN A 27 7.89 14.33 -8.44
C GLN A 27 6.42 14.79 -8.52
N HIS A 28 5.82 14.71 -9.70
CA HIS A 28 4.39 14.97 -9.91
C HIS A 28 3.58 13.71 -9.65
N TYR A 29 3.59 13.22 -8.41
CA TYR A 29 2.95 11.97 -8.01
C TYR A 29 1.44 11.95 -8.27
N ASP A 30 0.76 13.08 -8.16
CA ASP A 30 -0.68 13.18 -8.44
C ASP A 30 -0.97 12.95 -9.94
N LEU A 31 -0.12 13.48 -10.83
CA LEU A 31 -0.22 13.26 -12.27
C LEU A 31 0.17 11.82 -12.63
N ALA A 32 1.22 11.28 -12.02
CA ALA A 32 1.61 9.89 -12.20
C ALA A 32 0.48 8.92 -11.79
N LEU A 33 -0.21 9.22 -10.68
CA LEU A 33 -1.35 8.44 -10.20
C LEU A 33 -2.52 8.49 -11.19
N LEU A 34 -2.82 9.68 -11.73
CA LEU A 34 -3.88 9.85 -12.73
C LEU A 34 -3.59 9.04 -13.99
N VAL A 35 -2.34 9.07 -14.47
CA VAL A 35 -1.93 8.25 -15.62
C VAL A 35 -2.03 6.76 -15.29
N ALA A 36 -1.59 6.33 -14.11
CA ALA A 36 -1.70 4.93 -13.68
C ALA A 36 -3.16 4.45 -13.61
N GLN A 37 -4.07 5.29 -13.11
CA GLN A 37 -5.51 4.99 -13.06
C GLN A 37 -6.14 4.84 -14.45
N ALA A 38 -5.57 5.50 -15.48
CA ALA A 38 -6.02 5.36 -16.86
C ALA A 38 -5.49 4.08 -17.55
N MET A 39 -4.56 3.35 -16.93
CA MET A 39 -4.00 2.11 -17.48
C MET A 39 -4.98 0.94 -17.30
N LYS A 40 -5.17 0.16 -18.38
CA LYS A 40 -6.06 -1.02 -18.37
C LYS A 40 -5.41 -2.25 -17.73
N GLU A 41 -4.11 -2.42 -17.93
CA GLU A 41 -3.36 -3.58 -17.43
C GLU A 41 -3.08 -3.43 -15.94
N GLU A 42 -3.65 -4.32 -15.12
CA GLU A 42 -3.54 -4.24 -13.66
C GLU A 42 -2.09 -4.33 -13.18
N TYR A 43 -1.28 -5.17 -13.84
CA TYR A 43 0.13 -5.35 -13.50
C TYR A 43 0.92 -4.06 -13.72
N GLU A 44 0.77 -3.43 -14.87
CA GLU A 44 1.46 -2.18 -15.22
C GLU A 44 1.02 -1.03 -14.33
N ARG A 45 -0.30 -0.90 -14.13
CA ARG A 45 -0.90 0.04 -13.17
C ARG A 45 -0.27 -0.13 -11.80
N SER A 46 -0.19 -1.37 -11.31
CA SER A 46 0.39 -1.68 -10.01
C SER A 46 1.87 -1.32 -9.97
N SER A 47 2.66 -1.65 -10.98
CA SER A 47 4.10 -1.35 -11.00
C SER A 47 4.39 0.15 -10.90
N ILE A 48 3.69 0.98 -11.68
CA ILE A 48 3.82 2.45 -11.62
C ILE A 48 3.45 2.98 -10.24
N MET A 49 2.34 2.47 -9.72
CA MET A 49 1.83 2.81 -8.40
C MET A 49 2.82 2.46 -7.26
N GLU A 50 3.47 1.30 -7.32
CA GLU A 50 4.54 0.93 -6.39
C GLU A 50 5.75 1.88 -6.51
N GLY A 51 6.09 2.29 -7.74
CA GLY A 51 7.12 3.28 -8.03
C GLY A 51 6.84 4.64 -7.37
N ILE A 52 5.61 5.14 -7.48
CA ILE A 52 5.16 6.38 -6.82
C ILE A 52 5.39 6.26 -5.32
N LEU A 53 4.95 5.15 -4.71
CA LEU A 53 5.03 4.99 -3.27
C LEU A 53 6.48 4.92 -2.77
N VAL A 54 7.33 4.12 -3.43
CA VAL A 54 8.76 4.02 -3.07
C VAL A 54 9.43 5.39 -3.14
N LYS A 55 9.17 6.17 -4.19
CA LYS A 55 9.74 7.52 -4.35
C LYS A 55 9.17 8.53 -3.36
N SER A 56 7.89 8.44 -3.05
CA SER A 56 7.24 9.29 -2.04
C SER A 56 7.82 9.04 -0.64
N MET A 57 8.01 7.76 -0.26
CA MET A 57 8.61 7.39 1.02
C MET A 57 10.09 7.81 1.12
N GLN A 58 10.86 7.74 0.03
CA GLN A 58 12.26 8.22 -0.02
C GLN A 58 12.39 9.73 0.23
N ARG A 59 11.32 10.50 0.02
CA ARG A 59 11.29 11.95 0.24
C ARG A 59 10.49 12.36 1.48
N GLU A 60 10.19 11.40 2.35
CA GLU A 60 9.43 11.62 3.59
C GLU A 60 8.01 12.18 3.35
N ASP A 61 7.48 12.07 2.13
CA ASP A 61 6.10 12.46 1.80
C ASP A 61 5.13 11.31 2.12
N TYR A 62 5.05 10.99 3.42
CA TYR A 62 4.27 9.88 3.94
C TYR A 62 2.76 10.09 3.80
N ALA A 63 2.31 11.36 3.75
CA ALA A 63 0.90 11.70 3.55
C ALA A 63 0.42 11.25 2.16
N LYS A 64 1.18 11.55 1.09
CA LYS A 64 0.86 11.07 -0.26
C LYS A 64 0.99 9.55 -0.36
N ALA A 65 2.02 8.97 0.26
CA ALA A 65 2.16 7.52 0.32
C ALA A 65 0.93 6.86 0.97
N TYR A 66 0.40 7.42 2.06
CA TYR A 66 -0.80 6.91 2.72
C TYR A 66 -2.05 7.05 1.84
N GLN A 67 -2.28 8.22 1.25
CA GLN A 67 -3.41 8.43 0.34
C GLN A 67 -3.39 7.43 -0.80
N PHE A 68 -2.21 7.15 -1.36
CA PHE A 68 -2.04 6.12 -2.36
C PHE A 68 -2.46 4.73 -1.84
N VAL A 69 -1.97 4.31 -0.67
CA VAL A 69 -2.30 3.00 -0.09
C VAL A 69 -3.79 2.83 0.16
N THR A 70 -4.50 3.92 0.50
CA THR A 70 -5.96 3.86 0.67
C THR A 70 -6.71 3.58 -0.63
N SER A 71 -6.14 3.97 -1.78
CA SER A 71 -6.72 3.76 -3.12
C SER A 71 -6.48 2.34 -3.69
N LEU A 72 -5.65 1.53 -3.03
CA LEU A 72 -5.41 0.15 -3.45
C LEU A 72 -6.65 -0.72 -3.24
N GLU A 73 -7.07 -1.41 -4.30
CA GLU A 73 -8.22 -2.32 -4.29
C GLU A 73 -7.90 -3.65 -3.60
N THR A 74 -6.64 -4.11 -3.68
CA THR A 74 -6.22 -5.41 -3.13
C THR A 74 -5.81 -5.29 -1.65
N PRO A 75 -6.53 -5.98 -0.73
CA PRO A 75 -6.26 -5.86 0.69
C PRO A 75 -4.87 -6.37 1.08
N GLU A 76 -4.32 -7.38 0.39
CA GLU A 76 -2.95 -7.87 0.59
C GLU A 76 -1.90 -6.77 0.30
N ARG A 77 -2.05 -6.07 -0.83
CA ARG A 77 -1.13 -4.98 -1.20
C ARG A 77 -1.30 -3.82 -0.23
N LYS A 78 -2.54 -3.48 0.13
CA LYS A 78 -2.84 -2.42 1.09
C LYS A 78 -2.20 -2.68 2.45
N ALA A 79 -2.34 -3.87 3.01
CA ALA A 79 -1.71 -4.25 4.27
C ALA A 79 -0.18 -4.18 4.20
N ARG A 80 0.42 -4.72 3.12
CA ARG A 80 1.87 -4.67 2.91
C ARG A 80 2.41 -3.23 2.91
N TRP A 81 1.74 -2.33 2.21
CA TRP A 81 2.19 -0.96 2.10
C TRP A 81 1.92 -0.12 3.36
N LEU A 82 0.82 -0.37 4.09
CA LEU A 82 0.61 0.23 5.41
C LEU A 82 1.76 -0.12 6.39
N ILE A 83 2.22 -1.37 6.38
CA ILE A 83 3.39 -1.79 7.18
C ILE A 83 4.66 -1.08 6.73
N ALA A 84 4.86 -0.92 5.42
CA ALA A 84 6.04 -0.23 4.89
C ALA A 84 6.08 1.24 5.33
N ILE A 85 4.96 1.96 5.24
CA ILE A 85 4.85 3.35 5.71
C ILE A 85 5.06 3.42 7.23
N ALA A 86 4.44 2.51 8.00
CA ALA A 86 4.61 2.47 9.46
C ALA A 86 6.08 2.28 9.87
N ARG A 87 6.83 1.43 9.16
CA ARG A 87 8.27 1.25 9.40
C ARG A 87 9.05 2.54 9.20
N GLN A 88 8.68 3.36 8.22
CA GLN A 88 9.32 4.65 8.01
C GLN A 88 8.98 5.64 9.14
N TYR A 89 7.72 5.67 9.58
CA TYR A 89 7.32 6.48 10.75
C TYR A 89 8.08 6.09 12.03
N ILE A 90 8.40 4.80 12.22
CA ILE A 90 9.26 4.35 13.33
C ILE A 90 10.69 4.92 13.19
N GLN A 91 11.25 4.95 11.99
CA GLN A 91 12.62 5.44 11.77
C GLN A 91 12.76 6.94 12.07
N ILE A 92 11.73 7.74 11.77
CA ILE A 92 11.70 9.17 12.10
C ILE A 92 11.29 9.45 13.56
N GLY A 93 11.08 8.41 14.37
CA GLY A 93 10.73 8.51 15.79
C GLY A 93 9.25 8.78 16.08
N ASN A 94 8.39 8.72 15.06
CA ASN A 94 6.96 8.98 15.20
C ASN A 94 6.16 7.67 15.42
N SER A 95 6.29 7.14 16.63
CA SER A 95 5.72 5.85 17.03
C SER A 95 4.19 5.83 17.07
N GLN A 96 3.54 6.99 17.25
CA GLN A 96 2.08 7.09 17.33
C GLN A 96 1.45 6.80 15.97
N GLU A 97 1.90 7.49 14.92
CA GLU A 97 1.44 7.32 13.55
C GLU A 97 1.79 5.93 13.03
N ALA A 98 2.98 5.42 13.36
CA ALA A 98 3.35 4.04 13.04
C ALA A 98 2.39 3.01 13.67
N SER A 99 2.04 3.18 14.94
CA SER A 99 1.12 2.26 15.63
C SER A 99 -0.29 2.31 15.03
N GLN A 100 -0.77 3.50 14.64
CA GLN A 100 -2.05 3.65 13.95
C GLN A 100 -2.06 2.95 12.58
N LEU A 101 -0.97 3.08 11.81
CA LEU A 101 -0.84 2.43 10.51
C LEU A 101 -0.72 0.91 10.63
N LEU A 102 -0.01 0.40 11.65
CA LEU A 102 0.05 -1.04 11.93
C LEU A 102 -1.31 -1.60 12.36
N ALA A 103 -2.08 -0.85 13.16
CA ALA A 103 -3.43 -1.25 13.53
C ALA A 103 -4.36 -1.32 12.30
N GLN A 104 -4.27 -0.34 11.40
CA GLN A 104 -4.98 -0.37 10.12
C GLN A 104 -4.55 -1.55 9.24
N ALA A 105 -3.24 -1.83 9.16
CA ALA A 105 -2.73 -2.97 8.42
C ALA A 105 -3.30 -4.29 8.97
N LEU A 106 -3.33 -4.44 10.30
CA LEU A 106 -3.91 -5.60 10.96
C LEU A 106 -5.40 -5.74 10.64
N GLN A 107 -6.15 -4.64 10.66
CA GLN A 107 -7.57 -4.66 10.30
C GLN A 107 -7.76 -5.09 8.84
N VAL A 108 -6.95 -4.59 7.91
CA VAL A 108 -6.99 -5.00 6.51
C VAL A 108 -6.64 -6.48 6.37
N THR A 109 -5.63 -7.00 7.08
CA THR A 109 -5.31 -8.44 7.03
C THR A 109 -6.44 -9.34 7.54
N ARG A 110 -7.24 -8.88 8.50
CA ARG A 110 -8.43 -9.61 8.97
C ARG A 110 -9.55 -9.66 7.93
N THR A 111 -9.52 -8.79 6.91
CA THR A 111 -10.47 -8.85 5.78
C THR A 111 -10.02 -9.79 4.67
N ILE A 112 -8.77 -10.25 4.71
CA ILE A 112 -8.18 -11.20 3.74
C ILE A 112 -8.59 -12.65 4.06
N GLU A 113 -9.32 -12.89 5.16
CA GLU A 113 -9.68 -14.25 5.60
C GLU A 113 -10.56 -15.01 4.58
N GLY A 114 -9.89 -15.81 3.74
CA GLY A 114 -10.36 -17.16 3.41
C GLY A 114 -10.30 -18.06 4.66
N PRO A 115 -11.01 -19.21 4.65
CA PRO A 115 -11.35 -20.02 5.83
C PRO A 115 -10.16 -20.52 6.70
N GLU A 116 -8.92 -20.36 6.26
CA GLU A 116 -7.72 -20.87 6.93
C GLU A 116 -7.11 -19.92 7.97
N SER A 117 -7.55 -18.66 8.04
CA SER A 117 -6.98 -17.65 8.96
C SER A 117 -7.58 -17.65 10.38
N LYS A 118 -8.54 -18.54 10.69
CA LYS A 118 -9.21 -18.57 12.00
C LYS A 118 -8.35 -19.04 13.19
N THR A 119 -7.09 -19.39 13.00
CA THR A 119 -6.23 -19.88 14.07
C THR A 119 -4.92 -19.11 14.20
N LEU A 120 -5.03 -17.80 14.44
CA LEU A 120 -4.02 -17.09 15.22
C LEU A 120 -4.71 -16.47 16.42
N VAL A 121 -5.01 -17.33 17.40
CA VAL A 121 -5.21 -16.91 18.79
C VAL A 121 -3.86 -16.33 19.21
N PHE A 122 -3.71 -15.02 19.06
CA PHE A 122 -2.73 -14.28 19.86
C PHE A 122 -3.12 -14.57 21.30
N GLY A 123 -2.28 -15.37 21.98
CA GLY A 123 -2.46 -15.66 23.39
C GLY A 123 -2.59 -14.36 24.14
N THR A 124 -3.83 -13.98 24.45
CA THR A 124 -4.09 -13.00 25.48
C THR A 124 -3.55 -13.62 26.74
N GLU A 125 -2.45 -13.04 27.23
CA GLU A 125 -1.92 -13.30 28.57
C GLU A 125 -3.09 -13.43 29.55
N PRO A 126 -3.08 -14.44 30.44
CA PRO A 126 -4.12 -14.55 31.45
C PRO A 126 -4.08 -13.26 32.26
N GLN A 127 -5.23 -12.59 32.37
CA GLN A 127 -5.41 -11.47 33.29
C GLN A 127 -4.90 -11.92 34.66
N ARG A 128 -3.75 -11.37 35.06
CA ARG A 128 -3.34 -11.39 36.47
C ARG A 128 -4.33 -10.49 37.19
N ASP A 129 -5.38 -11.12 37.71
CA ASP A 129 -6.23 -10.53 38.73
C ASP A 129 -5.37 -10.28 39.98
N CYS A 130 -4.65 -9.17 39.95
CA CYS A 130 -4.06 -8.54 41.13
C CYS A 130 -5.15 -7.74 41.84
N SER A 131 -6.15 -8.43 42.40
CA SER A 131 -7.06 -7.80 43.35
C SER A 131 -7.57 -8.78 44.42
N ARG A 132 -6.74 -8.99 45.46
CA ARG A 132 -7.20 -9.02 46.88
C ARG A 132 -6.05 -9.21 47.85
N GLY A 133 -5.53 -8.08 48.33
CA GLY A 133 -5.13 -7.96 49.73
C GLY A 133 -6.33 -7.49 50.57
N ARG A 134 -6.30 -7.85 51.87
CA ARG A 134 -7.27 -7.58 52.97
C ARG A 134 -8.46 -8.56 52.99
N LEU A 135 -8.74 -9.34 54.03
CA LEU A 135 -8.43 -9.31 55.48
C LEU A 135 -8.19 -10.74 55.96
#